data_AF-A0A925P5M1-F1
#
_entry.id   AF-A0A925P5M1-F1
#
_cell.length_a   1.000
_cell.length_b   1.000
_cell.length_c   1.000
_cell.angle_alpha   90.00
_cell.angle_beta   90.00
_cell.angle_gamma   90.00
#
_symmetry.space_group_name_H-M   'P 1'
#
loop_
_entity.id
_entity.type
_entity.pdbx_description
1 polymer ?
#
loop_
_entity_poly.entity_id
_entity_poly.type
_entity_poly.pdbx_seq_one_letter_code
_entity_poly.pdbx_strand_id
1 'polypeptide(L)'
;MNNIAVARPGAQVTSDNRNTNIRWEHNLISTAQKHFTGAANLVGDPRFVRVARDLREADFSLQSGSPGRDDGTADLAAGTDVNGIKRPAGAGVDRGAYER
;
A
#
# COMPACT_ATOMS: atom_id res chain seq x y z
N MET A 1 -1.31 -7.81 4.86
CA MET A 1 -1.97 -6.50 5.01
C MET A 1 -1.67 -5.70 3.77
N ASN A 2 -2.61 -4.91 3.27
CA ASN A 2 -2.47 -4.27 1.96
C ASN A 2 -2.07 -2.80 2.11
N ASN A 3 -0.98 -2.47 2.81
CA ASN A 3 -0.61 -1.06 3.02
C ASN A 3 0.22 -0.49 1.88
N ILE A 4 0.19 0.83 1.72
CA ILE A 4 1.17 1.59 0.95
C ILE A 4 1.93 2.52 1.90
N ALA A 5 3.26 2.44 1.88
CA ALA A 5 4.13 3.30 2.68
C ALA A 5 5.15 4.03 1.80
N VAL A 6 5.06 5.35 1.77
CA VAL A 6 5.99 6.22 1.02
C VAL A 6 6.92 6.90 2.01
N ALA A 7 8.19 6.50 1.96
CA ALA A 7 9.26 7.09 2.76
C ALA A 7 9.82 8.35 2.08
N ARG A 8 10.47 9.22 2.86
CA ARG A 8 11.44 10.16 2.29
C ARG A 8 12.53 9.37 1.54
N PRO A 9 13.16 9.91 0.49
CA PRO A 9 14.20 9.19 -0.24
C PRO A 9 15.28 8.61 0.69
N GLY A 10 15.49 7.29 0.59
CA GLY A 10 16.45 6.55 1.41
C GLY A 10 16.04 6.26 2.86
N ALA A 11 14.89 6.77 3.31
CA ALA A 11 14.40 6.53 4.67
C ALA A 11 13.78 5.13 4.82
N GLN A 12 13.83 4.63 6.05
CA GLN A 12 13.15 3.39 6.46
C GLN A 12 11.78 3.74 7.04
N VAL A 13 10.80 2.86 6.83
CA VAL A 13 9.45 2.94 7.43
C VAL A 13 9.22 1.82 8.44
N THR A 14 10.24 0.98 8.68
CA THR A 14 10.20 -0.14 9.61
C THR A 14 11.27 0.04 10.68
N SER A 15 10.93 -0.36 11.91
CA SER A 15 11.82 -0.49 13.05
C SER A 15 11.32 -1.66 13.90
N ASP A 16 12.21 -2.50 14.42
CA ASP A 16 11.78 -3.65 15.21
C ASP A 16 11.40 -3.27 16.66
N ASN A 17 12.05 -2.30 17.29
CA ASN A 17 11.82 -1.87 18.68
C ASN A 17 11.57 -3.03 19.65
N ARG A 18 12.33 -4.13 19.48
CA ARG A 18 12.20 -5.40 20.22
C ARG A 18 10.85 -6.13 20.07
N ASN A 19 10.02 -5.74 19.11
CA ASN A 19 8.82 -6.47 18.77
C ASN A 19 9.19 -7.80 18.12
N THR A 20 8.65 -8.88 18.67
CA THR A 20 8.72 -10.22 18.09
C THR A 20 7.33 -10.61 17.63
N ASN A 21 7.21 -11.38 16.55
CA ASN A 21 5.93 -11.81 15.94
C ASN A 21 5.16 -10.74 15.15
N ILE A 22 5.86 -9.94 14.33
CA ILE A 22 5.23 -9.03 13.37
C ILE A 22 5.11 -9.71 12.01
N ARG A 23 3.87 -9.83 11.49
CA ARG A 23 3.62 -10.20 10.10
C ARG A 23 3.54 -8.94 9.24
N TRP A 24 4.61 -8.64 8.51
CA TRP A 24 4.70 -7.49 7.61
C TRP A 24 4.74 -7.96 6.15
N GLU A 25 3.58 -8.28 5.58
CA GLU A 25 3.47 -8.83 4.22
C GLU A 25 2.36 -8.14 3.41
N HIS A 26 2.49 -8.22 2.08
CA HIS A 26 1.58 -7.64 1.06
C HIS A 26 1.51 -6.11 1.08
N ASN A 27 2.57 -5.44 1.58
CA ASN A 27 2.68 -3.98 1.54
C ASN A 27 3.44 -3.53 0.28
N LEU A 28 3.08 -2.37 -0.28
CA LEU A 28 3.86 -1.68 -1.29
C LEU A 28 4.64 -0.53 -0.63
N ILE A 29 5.96 -0.51 -0.83
CA ILE A 29 6.86 0.38 -0.11
C ILE A 29 7.76 1.10 -1.12
N SER A 30 7.96 2.41 -0.96
CA SER A 30 8.77 3.19 -1.92
C SER A 30 10.28 2.93 -1.83
N THR A 31 10.75 2.18 -0.83
CA THR A 31 12.18 1.90 -0.59
C THR A 31 12.33 0.57 0.15
N ALA A 32 13.38 -0.19 -0.16
CA ALA A 32 13.67 -1.45 0.50
C ALA A 32 13.89 -1.28 2.01
N GLN A 33 13.39 -2.25 2.80
CA GLN A 33 13.37 -2.21 4.26
C GLN A 33 14.39 -3.17 4.87
N LYS A 34 14.95 -2.81 6.03
CA LYS A 34 15.98 -3.59 6.74
C LYS A 34 15.43 -4.49 7.84
N HIS A 35 14.41 -4.04 8.58
CA HIS A 35 13.94 -4.74 9.78
C HIS A 35 12.84 -5.75 9.48
N PHE A 36 11.84 -5.34 8.70
CA PHE A 36 10.73 -6.21 8.35
C PHE A 36 10.58 -6.29 6.83
N THR A 37 10.70 -7.52 6.33
CA THR A 37 10.45 -7.89 4.94
C THR A 37 9.39 -9.00 4.91
N GLY A 38 8.89 -9.28 3.71
CA GLY A 38 7.90 -10.32 3.47
C GLY A 38 7.92 -10.63 1.99
N ALA A 39 7.76 -11.91 1.61
CA ALA A 39 7.94 -12.33 0.21
C ALA A 39 6.98 -11.61 -0.75
N ALA A 40 5.78 -11.28 -0.29
CA ALA A 40 4.77 -10.55 -1.05
C ALA A 40 4.83 -9.02 -0.89
N ASN A 41 5.81 -8.48 -0.16
CA ASN A 41 6.02 -7.02 -0.17
C ASN A 41 6.62 -6.61 -1.51
N LEU A 42 6.14 -5.50 -2.03
CA LEU A 42 6.64 -4.89 -3.25
C LEU A 42 7.43 -3.64 -2.91
N VAL A 43 8.52 -3.43 -3.64
CA VAL A 43 9.27 -2.18 -3.62
C VAL A 43 9.05 -1.49 -4.96
N GLY A 44 8.45 -0.31 -4.95
CA GLY A 44 8.12 0.40 -6.18
C GLY A 44 7.36 1.69 -5.95
N ASP A 45 7.21 2.46 -7.03
CA ASP A 45 6.38 3.66 -7.05
C ASP A 45 4.89 3.26 -7.03
N PRO A 46 4.08 3.73 -6.06
CA PRO A 46 2.63 3.53 -6.06
C PRO A 46 1.90 4.12 -7.26
N ARG A 47 2.48 5.10 -7.96
CA ARG A 47 1.83 5.77 -9.10
C ARG A 47 0.44 6.30 -8.75
N PHE A 48 0.39 7.13 -7.71
CA PHE A 48 -0.86 7.81 -7.31
C PHE A 48 -1.36 8.72 -8.42
N VAL A 49 -2.69 8.87 -8.53
CA VAL A 49 -3.31 9.73 -9.53
C VAL A 49 -2.88 11.20 -9.37
N ARG A 50 -2.90 11.73 -8.15
CA ARG A 50 -2.48 13.10 -7.85
C ARG A 50 -1.99 13.25 -6.41
N VAL A 51 -0.68 13.46 -6.25
CA VAL A 51 -0.08 13.78 -4.94
C VAL A 51 -0.12 15.29 -4.72
N ALA A 52 -0.95 15.75 -3.79
CA ALA A 52 -1.07 17.16 -3.42
C ALA A 52 -1.05 17.33 -1.90
N ARG A 53 -0.66 18.53 -1.44
CA ARG A 53 -0.72 18.89 -0.02
C ARG A 53 -2.13 19.29 0.42
N ASP A 54 -2.89 19.93 -0.46
CA ASP A 54 -4.31 20.17 -0.23
C ASP A 54 -5.07 18.87 -0.48
N LEU A 55 -5.73 18.34 0.55
CA LEU A 55 -6.47 17.09 0.47
C LEU A 55 -7.71 17.19 -0.43
N ARG A 56 -8.23 18.40 -0.67
CA ARG A 56 -9.31 18.64 -1.64
C ARG A 56 -8.83 18.43 -3.07
N GLU A 57 -7.51 18.51 -3.26
CA GLU A 57 -6.81 18.29 -4.52
C GLU A 57 -6.00 16.99 -4.52
N ALA A 58 -6.00 16.19 -3.46
CA ALA A 58 -5.27 14.94 -3.47
C ALA A 58 -6.13 13.82 -4.05
N ASP A 59 -5.50 12.93 -4.80
CA ASP A 59 -6.07 11.65 -5.20
C ASP A 59 -4.99 10.57 -5.07
N PHE A 60 -5.03 9.87 -3.94
CA PHE A 60 -4.09 8.79 -3.61
C PHE A 60 -4.59 7.41 -4.07
N SER A 61 -5.59 7.37 -4.95
CA SER A 61 -5.91 6.14 -5.67
C SER A 61 -4.84 5.81 -6.72
N LEU A 62 -4.83 4.57 -7.20
CA LEU A 62 -3.77 4.05 -8.07
C LEU A 62 -4.06 4.30 -9.55
N GLN A 63 -3.06 4.76 -10.30
CA GLN A 63 -3.11 4.79 -11.76
C GLN A 63 -3.01 3.38 -12.36
N SER A 64 -3.37 3.25 -13.64
CA SER A 64 -3.07 2.04 -14.41
C SER A 64 -1.55 1.78 -14.45
N GLY A 65 -1.17 0.52 -14.26
CA GLY A 65 0.23 0.09 -14.19
C GLY A 65 0.93 0.42 -12.86
N SER A 66 0.18 0.79 -11.82
CA SER A 66 0.70 0.73 -10.44
C SER A 66 0.95 -0.73 -10.05
N PRO A 67 2.07 -1.05 -9.39
CA PRO A 67 2.32 -2.40 -8.86
C PRO A 67 1.38 -2.77 -7.71
N GLY A 68 0.69 -1.79 -7.10
CA GLY A 68 -0.27 -2.05 -6.03
C GLY A 68 -1.70 -2.31 -6.52
N ARG A 69 -1.96 -2.17 -7.82
CA ARG A 69 -3.30 -2.32 -8.37
C ARG A 69 -3.62 -3.78 -8.60
N ASP A 70 -4.79 -4.24 -8.14
CA ASP A 70 -5.26 -5.63 -8.23
C ASP A 70 -4.29 -6.69 -7.64
N ASP A 71 -3.35 -6.28 -6.78
CA ASP A 71 -2.23 -7.12 -6.28
C ASP A 71 -2.24 -7.27 -4.74
N GLY A 72 -3.32 -6.87 -4.08
CA GLY A 72 -3.55 -7.07 -2.66
C GLY A 72 -4.01 -8.50 -2.32
N THR A 73 -3.97 -8.83 -1.03
CA THR A 73 -4.55 -10.07 -0.49
C THR A 73 -5.95 -9.85 0.07
N ALA A 74 -6.83 -10.86 -0.03
CA ALA A 74 -8.14 -10.85 0.62
C ALA A 74 -8.08 -11.16 2.13
N ASP A 75 -6.98 -11.73 2.64
CA ASP A 75 -6.87 -12.29 3.99
C ASP A 75 -7.28 -11.31 5.12
N LEU A 76 -7.00 -10.02 4.92
CA LEU A 76 -7.25 -8.96 5.90
C LEU A 76 -7.78 -7.68 5.24
N ALA A 77 -8.40 -7.79 4.06
CA ALA A 77 -8.94 -6.64 3.35
C ALA A 77 -10.26 -6.19 4.01
N ALA A 78 -10.40 -4.88 4.23
CA ALA A 78 -11.70 -4.31 4.58
C ALA A 78 -12.65 -4.43 3.38
N GLY A 79 -13.92 -4.76 3.63
CA GLY A 79 -14.90 -5.01 2.58
C GLY A 79 -15.18 -3.81 1.66
N THR A 80 -14.89 -2.60 2.12
CA THR A 80 -14.93 -1.37 1.31
C THR A 80 -13.70 -0.50 1.54
N ASP A 81 -13.37 0.33 0.56
CA ASP A 81 -12.34 1.36 0.64
C ASP A 81 -12.80 2.59 1.43
N VAL A 82 -11.92 3.60 1.52
CA VAL A 82 -12.20 4.85 2.25
C VAL A 82 -13.33 5.68 1.64
N ASN A 83 -13.66 5.46 0.36
CA ASN A 83 -14.78 6.09 -0.34
C ASN A 83 -16.05 5.23 -0.35
N GLY A 84 -16.03 4.04 0.27
CA GLY A 84 -17.15 3.10 0.29
C GLY A 84 -17.25 2.18 -0.93
N ILE A 85 -16.24 2.16 -1.80
CA ILE A 85 -16.18 1.24 -2.96
C ILE A 85 -15.89 -0.17 -2.44
N LYS A 86 -16.66 -1.17 -2.90
CA LYS A 86 -16.49 -2.56 -2.49
C LYS A 86 -15.16 -3.12 -2.99
N ARG A 87 -14.51 -3.93 -2.16
CA ARG A 87 -13.32 -4.70 -2.52
C ARG A 87 -13.64 -6.18 -2.83
N PRO A 88 -13.03 -6.78 -3.85
CA PRO A 88 -12.34 -6.11 -4.95
C PRO A 88 -13.33 -5.39 -5.89
N ALA A 89 -12.92 -4.28 -6.52
CA ALA A 89 -13.67 -3.67 -7.63
C ALA A 89 -13.18 -4.17 -9.01
N GLY A 90 -11.93 -4.61 -9.09
CA GLY A 90 -11.28 -5.16 -10.28
C GLY A 90 -11.03 -6.66 -10.21
N ALA A 91 -9.89 -7.07 -10.75
CA ALA A 91 -9.44 -8.47 -10.75
C ALA A 91 -8.89 -8.92 -9.39
N GLY A 92 -8.47 -7.97 -8.56
CA GLY A 92 -7.94 -8.21 -7.22
C GLY A 92 -8.23 -7.02 -6.31
N VAL A 93 -7.80 -7.14 -5.05
CA VAL A 93 -7.89 -6.03 -4.09
C VAL A 93 -6.76 -5.06 -4.38
N ASP A 94 -7.00 -3.76 -4.37
CA ASP A 94 -5.91 -2.79 -4.41
C ASP A 94 -5.17 -2.71 -3.08
N ARG A 95 -3.86 -2.47 -3.15
CA ARG A 95 -3.08 -2.05 -1.98
C ARG A 95 -3.38 -0.59 -1.66
N GLY A 96 -3.48 -0.27 -0.38
CA GLY A 96 -3.70 1.06 0.15
C GLY A 96 -5.14 1.32 0.58
N ALA A 97 -5.48 2.60 0.69
CA ALA A 97 -6.74 3.05 1.26
C ALA A 97 -7.91 3.07 0.25
N TYR A 98 -7.60 3.09 -1.05
CA TYR A 98 -8.54 3.27 -2.15
C TYR A 98 -8.65 2.00 -2.99
N GLU A 99 -9.78 1.84 -3.66
CA GLU A 99 -10.04 0.80 -4.66
C GLU A 99 -10.40 1.46 -6.01
N ARG A 100 -9.94 0.90 -7.13
CA ARG A 100 -10.04 1.50 -8.48
C ARG A 100 -10.52 0.56 -9.58
#